data_AF-A0A2V9TA53-F1
#
_entry.id   AF-A0A2V9TA53-F1
#
_cell.length_a   1.000
_cell.length_b   1.000
_cell.length_c   1.000
_cell.angle_alpha   90.00
_cell.angle_beta   90.00
_cell.angle_gamma   90.00
#
_symmetry.space_group_name_H-M   'P 1'
#
loop_
_entity.id
_entity.type
_entity.pdbx_description
1 polymer ?
#
loop_
_entity_poly.entity_id
_entity_poly.type
_entity_poly.pdbx_seq_one_letter_code
_entity_poly.pdbx_strand_id
1 'polypeptide(L)'
;MYSKWFSEYHKAHSDIEINYQSIGSGGGIRQVLAGTVDFGASDGPMTDEQLSQAKTKILHIPTVLGADVPAYNIPGVSAELKFTPETLAGIFLGKITSWNDAALTKIN
;
A
#
# COMPACT_ATOMS: atom_id res chain seq x y z
N MET A 1 -1.39 10.42 4.30
CA MET A 1 -0.52 10.69 5.47
C MET A 1 0.60 11.68 5.14
N TYR A 2 1.57 11.33 4.27
CA TYR A 2 2.72 12.20 3.96
C TYR A 2 2.36 13.62 3.54
N SER A 3 1.33 13.81 2.71
CA SER A 3 0.86 15.16 2.34
C SER A 3 0.53 16.04 3.56
N LYS A 4 -0.01 15.44 4.64
CA LYS A 4 -0.29 16.16 5.89
C LYS A 4 1.01 16.49 6.63
N TRP A 5 1.92 15.53 6.77
CA TRP A 5 3.21 15.76 7.42
C TRP A 5 4.00 16.86 6.75
N PHE A 6 4.10 16.85 5.42
CA PHE A 6 4.83 17.86 4.66
C PHE A 6 4.16 19.24 4.73
N SER A 7 2.83 19.30 4.73
CA SER A 7 2.11 20.54 4.96
C SER A 7 2.39 21.13 6.35
N GLU A 8 2.38 20.31 7.41
CA GLU A 8 2.69 20.78 8.76
C GLU A 8 4.18 21.12 8.93
N TYR A 9 5.08 20.38 8.29
CA TYR A 9 6.51 20.65 8.33
C TYR A 9 6.84 21.98 7.66
N HIS A 10 6.23 22.28 6.50
CA HIS A 10 6.38 23.57 5.84
C HIS A 10 5.85 24.74 6.67
N LYS A 11 4.77 24.57 7.44
CA LYS A 11 4.30 25.62 8.36
C LYS A 11 5.31 25.93 9.47
N ALA A 12 6.05 24.92 9.95
CA ALA A 12 7.10 25.09 10.95
C ALA A 12 8.42 25.58 10.35
N HIS A 13 8.68 25.26 9.07
CA HIS A 13 9.91 25.54 8.34
C HIS A 13 9.57 26.06 6.93
N SER A 14 9.21 27.34 6.82
CA SER A 14 8.70 27.93 5.57
C SER A 14 9.72 28.00 4.44
N ASP A 15 11.01 27.83 4.75
CA ASP A 15 12.11 27.74 3.81
C ASP A 15 12.28 26.35 3.19
N ILE A 16 11.60 25.33 3.73
CA ILE A 16 11.68 23.95 3.24
C ILE A 16 10.38 23.58 2.54
N GLU A 17 10.51 23.13 1.29
CA GLU A 17 9.40 22.59 0.50
C GLU A 17 9.64 21.11 0.20
N ILE A 18 8.64 20.27 0.46
CA ILE A 18 8.68 18.83 0.16
C ILE A 18 7.55 18.51 -0.80
N ASN A 19 7.90 18.30 -2.06
CA ASN A 19 6.94 17.86 -3.08
C ASN A 19 6.78 16.34 -3.04
N TYR A 20 5.54 15.86 -2.86
CA TYR A 20 5.23 14.44 -2.81
C TYR A 20 4.06 14.09 -3.71
N GLN A 21 4.25 13.08 -4.56
CA GLN A 21 3.27 12.62 -5.54
C GLN A 21 2.85 11.17 -5.22
N SER A 22 1.56 10.97 -4.98
CA SER A 22 1.01 9.64 -4.66
C SER A 22 0.77 8.82 -5.93
N ILE A 23 1.85 8.23 -6.46
CA ILE A 23 1.85 7.47 -7.73
C ILE A 23 1.97 5.94 -7.54
N GLY A 24 1.88 5.48 -6.29
CA GLY A 24 2.04 4.07 -5.90
C GLY A 24 3.49 3.60 -5.80
N SER A 25 3.69 2.50 -5.07
CA SER A 25 5.00 1.91 -4.73
C SER A 25 5.90 1.67 -5.94
N GLY A 26 5.37 1.09 -7.02
CA GLY A 26 6.14 0.87 -8.24
C GLY A 26 6.59 2.17 -8.93
N GLY A 27 5.82 3.26 -8.82
CA GLY A 27 6.21 4.57 -9.33
C GLY A 27 7.37 5.15 -8.52
N GLY A 28 7.28 5.09 -7.18
CA GLY A 28 8.34 5.56 -6.27
C GLY A 28 9.67 4.85 -6.50
N ILE A 29 9.65 3.51 -6.58
CA ILE A 29 10.85 2.69 -6.84
C ILE A 29 11.51 3.10 -8.16
N ARG A 30 10.74 3.21 -9.26
CA ARG A 30 11.29 3.58 -10.57
C ARG A 30 11.92 4.98 -10.58
N GLN A 31 11.28 5.97 -9.95
CA GLN A 31 11.79 7.34 -9.92
C GLN A 31 13.05 7.48 -9.07
N VAL A 32 13.13 6.78 -7.93
CA VAL A 32 14.35 6.75 -7.11
C VAL A 32 15.50 6.09 -7.86
N LEU A 33 15.26 4.95 -8.51
CA LEU A 33 16.27 4.27 -9.32
C LEU A 33 16.75 5.12 -10.51
N ALA A 34 15.83 5.87 -11.13
CA ALA A 34 16.17 6.81 -12.19
C ALA A 34 16.97 8.03 -11.69
N GLY A 35 16.90 8.34 -10.39
CA GLY A 35 17.51 9.52 -9.77
C GLY A 35 16.74 10.81 -10.08
N THR A 36 15.44 10.71 -10.35
CA THR A 36 14.59 11.87 -10.68
C THR A 36 13.93 12.51 -9.45
N VAL A 37 14.08 11.87 -8.29
CA VAL A 37 13.53 12.30 -7.00
C VAL A 37 14.54 12.03 -5.89
N ASP A 38 14.48 12.83 -4.82
CA ASP A 38 15.35 12.65 -3.64
C ASP A 38 14.95 11.42 -2.81
N PHE A 39 13.66 11.06 -2.82
CA PHE A 39 13.12 9.89 -2.13
C PHE A 39 11.90 9.32 -2.85
N GLY A 40 11.61 8.05 -2.56
CA GLY A 40 10.43 7.34 -3.03
C GLY A 40 9.71 6.72 -1.84
N ALA A 41 8.41 6.50 -2.00
CA ALA A 41 7.58 5.81 -1.01
C ALA A 41 7.15 4.46 -1.57
N SER A 42 7.25 3.42 -0.74
CA SER A 42 6.82 2.07 -1.08
C SER A 42 6.32 1.37 0.18
N ASP A 43 5.21 0.65 0.07
CA ASP A 43 4.66 -0.17 1.16
C ASP A 43 5.45 -1.47 1.36
N GLY A 44 6.16 -1.92 0.31
CA GLY A 44 7.09 -3.05 0.36
C GLY A 44 8.54 -2.63 0.19
N PRO A 45 9.51 -3.36 0.76
CA PRO A 45 10.92 -3.15 0.46
C PRO A 45 11.20 -3.45 -1.02
N MET A 46 12.19 -2.78 -1.60
CA MET A 46 12.70 -3.15 -2.92
C MET A 46 13.29 -4.57 -2.89
N THR A 47 13.12 -5.31 -3.98
CA THR A 47 13.77 -6.61 -4.16
C THR A 47 15.27 -6.45 -4.41
N ASP A 48 16.03 -7.53 -4.27
CA ASP A 48 17.47 -7.52 -4.55
C ASP A 48 17.76 -7.14 -6.01
N GLU A 49 16.93 -7.59 -6.95
CA GLU A 49 17.04 -7.22 -8.36
C GLU A 49 16.81 -5.72 -8.57
N GLN A 50 15.83 -5.14 -7.88
CA GLN A 50 15.58 -3.70 -7.93
C GLN A 50 16.74 -2.92 -7.30
N LEU A 51 17.25 -3.36 -6.15
CA LEU A 51 18.38 -2.71 -5.48
C LEU A 51 19.67 -2.77 -6.32
N SER A 52 19.89 -3.86 -7.07
CA SER A 52 21.04 -3.99 -7.97
C SER A 52 21.08 -2.94 -9.09
N GLN A 53 19.94 -2.33 -9.41
CA GLN A 53 19.82 -1.29 -10.44
C GLN A 53 20.16 0.11 -9.89
N ALA A 54 20.32 0.25 -8.57
CA ALA A 54 20.54 1.53 -7.94
C ALA A 54 21.95 2.07 -8.25
N LYS A 55 22.01 3.33 -8.71
CA LYS A 55 23.29 4.02 -8.98
C LYS A 55 24.02 4.42 -7.70
N THR A 56 23.27 4.49 -6.59
CA THR A 56 23.76 4.83 -5.25
C THR A 56 23.14 3.87 -4.25
N LYS A 57 23.74 3.76 -3.05
CA LYS A 57 23.18 2.93 -1.99
C LYS A 57 21.81 3.47 -1.57
N ILE A 58 20.76 2.68 -1.78
CA ILE A 58 19.41 2.98 -1.29
C ILE A 58 19.26 2.45 0.13
N LEU A 59 18.64 3.25 0.99
CA LEU A 59 18.23 2.86 2.33
C LEU A 59 16.71 2.81 2.40
N HIS A 60 16.17 1.73 2.96
CA HIS A 60 14.77 1.64 3.32
C HIS A 60 14.59 2.14 4.76
N ILE A 61 13.78 3.18 4.94
CA ILE A 61 13.49 3.76 6.25
C ILE A 61 12.00 3.54 6.53
N PRO A 62 11.63 2.68 7.50
CA PRO A 62 10.23 2.49 7.87
C PRO A 62 9.71 3.76 8.55
N THR A 63 8.53 4.23 8.12
CA THR A 63 7.94 5.48 8.64
C THR A 63 6.71 5.24 9.51
N VAL A 64 5.80 4.37 9.07
CA VAL A 64 4.59 3.99 9.80
C VAL A 64 4.25 2.52 9.60
N LEU A 65 3.42 2.00 10.50
CA LEU A 65 2.79 0.69 10.39
C LEU A 65 1.31 0.88 10.01
N GLY A 66 0.87 0.14 9.00
CA GLY A 66 -0.52 0.08 8.55
C GLY A 66 -0.93 -1.34 8.23
N ALA A 67 -2.19 -1.54 7.83
CA ALA A 67 -2.71 -2.83 7.41
C ALA A 67 -3.67 -2.65 6.22
N ASP A 68 -3.56 -3.53 5.24
CA ASP A 68 -4.54 -3.66 4.18
C ASP A 68 -5.73 -4.50 4.66
N VAL A 69 -6.95 -4.06 4.32
CA VAL A 69 -8.17 -4.74 4.72
C VAL A 69 -9.09 -4.96 3.51
N PRO A 70 -9.81 -6.09 3.44
CA PRO A 70 -10.84 -6.28 2.43
C PRO A 70 -12.01 -5.33 2.70
N ALA A 71 -12.30 -4.47 1.73
CA ALA A 71 -13.53 -3.68 1.72
C ALA A 71 -14.58 -4.37 0.85
N TYR A 72 -15.82 -4.45 1.34
CA TYR A 72 -16.93 -5.12 0.66
C TYR A 72 -18.22 -4.31 0.78
N ASN A 73 -19.13 -4.49 -0.18
CA ASN A 73 -20.45 -3.88 -0.19
C ASN A 73 -21.51 -4.94 -0.51
N ILE A 74 -22.25 -5.34 0.51
CA ILE A 74 -23.26 -6.41 0.41
C ILE A 74 -24.57 -5.85 0.98
N PRO A 75 -25.53 -5.48 0.12
CA PRO A 75 -26.79 -4.93 0.58
C PRO A 75 -27.50 -5.84 1.58
N GLY A 76 -27.94 -5.27 2.70
CA GLY A 76 -28.64 -6.00 3.77
C GLY A 76 -27.72 -6.72 4.76
N VAL A 77 -26.40 -6.74 4.55
CA VAL A 77 -25.44 -7.28 5.53
C VAL A 77 -24.80 -6.12 6.29
N SER A 78 -25.03 -6.10 7.60
CA SER A 78 -24.42 -5.13 8.53
C SER A 78 -23.36 -5.75 9.44
N ALA A 79 -23.18 -7.08 9.38
CA ALA A 79 -22.19 -7.78 10.17
C ALA A 79 -20.79 -7.60 9.57
N GLU A 80 -19.77 -7.54 10.43
CA GLU A 80 -18.38 -7.62 10.00
C GLU A 80 -18.08 -9.04 9.53
N LEU A 81 -17.78 -9.17 8.24
CA LEU A 81 -17.40 -10.44 7.65
C LEU A 81 -15.97 -10.83 8.00
N LYS A 82 -15.83 -12.08 8.41
CA LYS A 82 -14.57 -12.78 8.60
C LYS A 82 -14.15 -13.42 7.30
N PHE A 83 -12.84 -13.41 7.09
CA PHE A 83 -12.20 -14.06 5.96
C PHE A 83 -11.00 -14.86 6.43
N THR A 84 -10.83 -16.06 5.87
CA THR A 84 -9.55 -16.78 5.91
C THR A 84 -8.72 -16.47 4.65
N PRO A 85 -7.40 -16.73 4.67
CA PRO A 85 -6.56 -16.59 3.48
C PRO A 85 -7.11 -17.35 2.26
N GLU A 86 -7.65 -18.55 2.47
CA GLU A 86 -8.22 -19.39 1.41
C GLU A 86 -9.49 -18.78 0.82
N THR A 87 -10.37 -18.22 1.66
CA THR A 87 -11.59 -17.57 1.18
C THR A 87 -11.30 -16.29 0.39
N LEU A 88 -10.34 -15.46 0.83
CA LEU A 88 -9.90 -14.29 0.06
C LEU A 88 -9.26 -14.71 -1.26
N ALA A 89 -8.33 -15.67 -1.23
CA ALA A 89 -7.72 -16.19 -2.45
C ALA A 89 -8.78 -16.76 -3.40
N GLY A 90 -9.79 -17.46 -2.87
CA GLY A 90 -10.93 -17.97 -3.65
C GLY A 90 -11.72 -16.86 -4.35
N ILE A 91 -12.00 -15.75 -3.66
CA ILE A 91 -12.65 -14.57 -4.25
C ILE A 91 -11.79 -13.96 -5.36
N PHE A 92 -10.51 -13.66 -5.08
CA PHE A 92 -9.62 -13.00 -6.04
C PHE A 92 -9.27 -13.87 -7.26
N LEU A 93 -9.28 -15.20 -7.11
CA LEU A 93 -9.10 -16.16 -8.21
C LEU A 93 -10.41 -16.47 -8.96
N GLY A 94 -11.55 -15.91 -8.54
CA GLY A 94 -12.86 -16.15 -9.16
C GLY A 94 -13.44 -17.55 -8.91
N LYS A 95 -12.93 -18.27 -7.89
CA LYS A 95 -13.46 -19.59 -7.48
C LYS A 95 -14.69 -19.45 -6.58
N ILE A 96 -14.71 -18.42 -5.74
CA ILE A 96 -15.88 -18.01 -4.96
C ILE A 96 -16.48 -16.82 -5.69
N THR A 97 -17.66 -17.02 -6.26
CA THR A 97 -18.31 -16.02 -7.14
C THR A 97 -19.57 -15.41 -6.53
N SER A 98 -20.02 -15.91 -5.38
CA SER A 98 -21.18 -15.39 -4.65
C SER A 98 -20.89 -15.23 -3.15
N TRP A 99 -21.50 -14.22 -2.54
CA TRP A 99 -21.33 -13.92 -1.10
C TRP A 99 -21.94 -14.98 -0.18
N ASN A 100 -22.87 -15.79 -0.68
CA ASN A 100 -23.50 -16.88 0.04
C ASN A 100 -22.81 -18.24 -0.20
N ASP A 101 -21.62 -18.25 -0.80
CA ASP A 101 -20.83 -19.47 -0.96
C ASP A 101 -20.64 -20.18 0.39
N ALA A 102 -20.70 -21.51 0.39
CA ALA A 102 -20.60 -22.32 1.60
C ALA A 102 -19.29 -22.09 2.37
N ALA A 103 -18.19 -21.77 1.67
CA ALA A 103 -16.90 -21.46 2.30
C ALA A 103 -16.95 -20.15 3.11
N LEU A 104 -17.70 -19.15 2.64
CA LEU A 104 -17.88 -17.86 3.34
C LEU A 104 -18.91 -17.97 4.46
N THR A 105 -20.05 -18.62 4.21
CA THR A 105 -21.13 -18.76 5.21
C THR A 105 -20.74 -19.67 6.37
N LYS A 106 -19.83 -20.63 6.19
CA LYS A 106 -19.36 -21.49 7.29
C LYS A 106 -18.54 -20.74 8.35
N ILE A 107 -17.93 -19.61 7.99
CA ILE A 107 -17.03 -18.84 8.86
C ILE A 107 -17.64 -17.53 9.37
N ASN A 108 -18.90 -17.25 9.03
CA ASN A 108 -19.65 -16.03 9.37
C ASN A 108 -21.00 -16.39 9.99
#